data_AF-A0AAJ2AKL0-F1
#
_entry.id   AF-A0AAJ2AKL0-F1
#
_cell.length_a   1.000
_cell.length_b   1.000
_cell.length_c   1.000
_cell.angle_alpha   90.00
_cell.angle_beta   90.00
_cell.angle_gamma   90.00
#
_symmetry.space_group_name_H-M   'P 1'
#
loop_
_entity.id
_entity.type
_entity.pdbx_description
1 polymer ?
#
loop_
_entity_poly.entity_id
_entity_poly.type
_entity_poly.pdbx_seq_one_letter_code
_entity_poly.pdbx_strand_id
1 'polypeptide(L)' 'MDNYFTTQEGAIRRLVGIRRGSPGTPGPSIIVGKRKDGAEVNGIADILSAVRAGRIASFFYSSPADTYVVFVS' A
#
# COMPACT_ATOMS: atom_id res chain seq x y z
N MET A 1 14.64 2.55 2.67
CA MET A 1 13.46 2.26 1.84
C MET A 1 13.39 0.77 1.70
N ASP A 2 12.44 0.17 2.40
CA ASP A 2 12.35 -1.27 2.57
C ASP A 2 11.46 -1.90 1.51
N ASN A 3 11.75 -3.15 1.16
CA ASN A 3 10.98 -3.92 0.18
C ASN A 3 10.38 -5.15 0.87
N TYR A 4 9.07 -5.30 0.79
CA TYR A 4 8.34 -6.43 1.36
C TYR A 4 7.65 -7.22 0.27
N PHE A 5 7.59 -8.54 0.44
CA PHE A 5 6.82 -9.44 -0.41
C PHE A 5 5.71 -10.05 0.43
N THR A 6 4.48 -10.03 -0.10
CA THR A 6 3.33 -10.53 0.64
C THR A 6 2.25 -11.05 -0.30
N THR A 7 1.33 -11.82 0.26
CA THR A 7 0.13 -12.28 -0.46
C THR A 7 -0.90 -11.16 -0.54
N GLN A 8 -1.92 -11.33 -1.38
CA GLN A 8 -3.06 -10.41 -1.43
C GLN A 8 -3.66 -10.11 -0.04
N GLU A 9 -3.84 -11.14 0.79
CA GLU A 9 -4.39 -11.00 2.14
C GLU A 9 -3.45 -10.21 3.08
N GLY A 10 -2.13 -10.43 2.97
CA GLY A 10 -1.15 -9.67 3.73
C GLY A 10 -1.10 -8.19 3.31
N ALA A 11 -1.23 -7.91 2.02
CA ALA A 11 -1.36 -6.55 1.49
C ALA A 11 -2.62 -5.85 2.02
N ILE A 12 -3.77 -6.52 2.03
CA ILE A 12 -5.02 -6.00 2.60
C ILE A 12 -4.85 -5.66 4.08
N ARG A 13 -4.28 -6.56 4.88
CA ARG A 13 -4.03 -6.33 6.31
C ARG A 13 -3.17 -5.10 6.54
N ARG A 14 -2.09 -4.94 5.77
CA ARG A 14 -1.19 -3.80 5.89
C ARG A 14 -1.89 -2.49 5.51
N LEU A 15 -2.62 -2.46 4.39
CA LEU A 15 -3.39 -1.27 3.96
C LEU A 15 -4.46 -0.88 4.98
N VAL A 16 -5.16 -1.84 5.58
CA VAL A 16 -6.12 -1.55 6.66
C VAL A 16 -5.41 -0.97 7.89
N GLY A 17 -4.21 -1.47 8.22
CA GLY A 17 -3.36 -0.91 9.28
C GLY A 17 -2.99 0.54 9.02
N ILE A 18 -2.53 0.87 7.80
CA ILE A 18 -2.21 2.24 7.40
C ILE A 18 -3.47 3.13 7.49
N ARG A 19 -4.62 2.66 6.98
CA ARG A 19 -5.88 3.43 6.95
C ARG A 19 -6.41 3.76 8.34
N ARG A 20 -6.22 2.86 9.31
CA ARG A 20 -6.64 3.07 10.70
C ARG A 20 -5.75 4.06 11.46
N GLY A 21 -4.66 4.50 10.85
CA GLY A 21 -3.67 5.35 11.48
C GLY A 21 -2.77 4.52 12.38
N SER A 22 -1.46 4.60 12.15
CA SER A 22 -0.51 4.24 13.21
C SER A 22 -0.65 5.30 14.30
N PRO A 23 -0.92 4.95 15.58
CA PRO A 23 -1.24 5.91 16.65
C PRO A 23 -0.04 6.75 17.12
N GLY A 24 0.85 7.17 16.22
CA GLY A 24 2.07 7.89 16.59
C GLY A 24 2.79 8.68 15.50
N THR A 25 2.24 8.84 14.29
CA THR A 25 2.94 9.58 13.22
C THR A 25 2.06 10.69 12.64
N PRO A 26 2.04 11.89 13.25
CA PRO A 26 1.43 13.06 12.64
C PRO A 26 2.22 13.46 11.38
N GLY A 27 1.57 13.43 10.21
CA GLY A 27 2.14 13.90 8.94
C GLY A 27 1.43 13.35 7.70
N PRO A 28 1.53 14.02 6.53
CA PRO A 28 0.93 13.52 5.30
C PRO A 28 1.59 12.20 4.90
N SER A 29 0.78 11.18 4.63
CA SER A 29 1.24 9.89 4.12
C SER A 29 0.97 9.80 2.63
N ILE A 30 1.98 9.45 1.85
CA ILE A 30 1.88 9.19 0.42
C ILE A 30 1.66 7.70 0.22
N ILE A 31 0.66 7.34 -0.59
CA ILE A 31 0.43 5.96 -0.97
C ILE A 31 0.07 5.87 -2.45
N VAL A 32 0.86 5.08 -3.18
CA VAL A 32 0.73 4.91 -4.64
C VAL A 32 0.83 3.42 -4.96
N GLY A 33 -0.19 2.88 -5.61
CA GLY A 33 -0.24 1.50 -6.09
C GLY A 33 0.15 1.43 -7.56
N LYS A 34 0.83 0.36 -7.94
CA LYS A 34 1.05 -0.04 -9.32
C LYS A 34 0.24 -1.30 -9.62
N ARG A 35 -0.64 -1.20 -10.61
CA ARG A 35 -1.42 -2.34 -11.10
C ARG A 35 -0.58 -3.24 -12.00
N LYS A 36 -1.04 -4.49 -12.15
CA LYS A 36 -0.43 -5.50 -13.03
C LYS A 36 -0.46 -5.12 -14.52
N ASP A 37 -1.40 -4.26 -14.92
CA ASP A 37 -1.48 -3.66 -16.26
C ASP A 37 -0.61 -2.41 -16.42
N GLY A 38 0.17 -2.05 -15.39
CA GLY A 38 1.09 -0.91 -15.41
C GLY A 38 0.46 0.42 -14.99
N ALA A 39 -0.87 0.50 -14.82
CA ALA A 39 -1.54 1.72 -14.39
C ALA A 39 -1.23 2.07 -12.91
N GLU A 40 -1.06 3.35 -12.63
CA GLU A 40 -0.87 3.85 -11.27
C GLU A 40 -2.22 4.17 -10.61
N VAL A 41 -2.29 3.91 -9.31
CA VAL A 41 -3.48 4.08 -8.48
C VAL A 41 -3.10 4.88 -7.25
N ASN A 42 -3.75 6.01 -7.01
CA ASN A 42 -3.43 6.89 -5.90
C ASN A 42 -4.47 6.77 -4.78
N GLY A 43 -3.99 6.79 -3.54
CA GLY A 43 -4.86 6.83 -2.37
C GLY A 43 -5.28 5.45 -1.85
N ILE A 44 -5.35 5.35 -0.53
CA ILE A 44 -5.46 4.07 0.18
C ILE A 44 -6.74 3.28 -0.15
N ALA A 45 -7.86 3.98 -0.39
CA ALA A 45 -9.13 3.34 -0.67
C ALA A 45 -9.13 2.65 -2.05
N ASP A 46 -8.57 3.32 -3.06
CA ASP A 46 -8.52 2.78 -4.42
C ASP A 46 -7.51 1.63 -4.52
N ILE A 47 -6.34 1.78 -3.89
CA ILE A 47 -5.34 0.71 -3.79
C ILE A 47 -5.94 -0.51 -3.07
N LEU A 48 -6.65 -0.32 -1.95
CA LEU A 48 -7.30 -1.42 -1.24
C LEU A 48 -8.37 -2.13 -2.10
N SER A 49 -9.15 -1.37 -2.86
CA SER A 49 -10.12 -1.92 -3.83
C SER A 49 -9.42 -2.75 -4.91
N ALA A 50 -8.34 -2.23 -5.48
CA ALA A 50 -7.57 -2.89 -6.52
C ALA A 50 -6.80 -4.12 -6.03
N VAL A 51 -6.29 -4.12 -4.79
CA VAL A 51 -5.69 -5.31 -4.15
C VAL A 51 -6.74 -6.40 -3.98
N ARG A 52 -7.94 -6.07 -3.47
CA ARG A 52 -9.04 -7.04 -3.31
C ARG A 52 -9.46 -7.67 -4.63
N ALA A 53 -9.38 -6.91 -5.72
CA ALA A 53 -9.65 -7.39 -7.06
C ALA A 53 -8.46 -8.15 -7.71
N GLY A 54 -7.35 -8.35 -7.00
CA GLY A 54 -6.15 -9.05 -7.49
C GLY A 54 -5.37 -8.30 -8.58
N ARG A 55 -5.62 -6.99 -8.75
CA ARG A 55 -5.09 -6.17 -9.85
C ARG A 55 -3.82 -5.41 -9.50
N ILE A 56 -3.44 -5.34 -8.23
CA ILE A 56 -2.23 -4.66 -7.77
C ILE A 56 -1.03 -5.59 -7.86
N ALA A 57 0.08 -5.09 -8.43
CA ALA A 57 1.38 -5.75 -8.46
C ALA A 57 2.26 -5.29 -7.29
N SER A 58 2.22 -4.00 -6.97
CA SER A 58 2.91 -3.45 -5.82
C SER A 58 2.28 -2.14 -5.34
N PHE A 59 2.59 -1.71 -4.12
CA PHE A 59 2.29 -0.36 -3.67
C PHE A 59 3.44 0.23 -2.86
N PHE A 60 3.66 1.52 -3.04
CA PHE A 60 4.57 2.37 -2.31
C PHE A 60 3.83 3.09 -1.19
N TYR A 61 4.46 3.16 -0.04
CA TYR A 61 4.03 3.95 1.11
C TYR A 61 5.20 4.79 1.60
N SER A 62 4.93 6.07 1.87
CA SER A 62 5.89 6.96 2.51
C SER A 62 5.21 7.84 3.54
N SER A 63 5.84 7.95 4.69
CA SER A 63 5.48 8.78 5.81
C SER A 63 6.75 9.28 6.49
N PRO A 64 6.68 10.30 7.35
CA PRO A 64 7.86 10.83 8.05
C PRO A 64 8.63 9.78 8.87
N ALA A 65 7.96 8.74 9.37
CA ALA A 65 8.57 7.70 10.18
C ALA A 65 9.05 6.49 9.36
N ASP A 66 8.52 6.29 8.16
CA ASP A 66 8.61 5.00 7.48
C ASP A 66 8.38 5.12 5.97
N THR A 67 9.20 4.44 5.17
CA THR A 67 9.08 4.42 3.70
C THR A 67 9.41 3.03 3.14
N TYR A 68 8.45 2.41 2.46
CA TYR A 68 8.61 1.08 1.87
C TYR A 68 7.80 0.85 0.60
N VAL A 69 8.15 -0.23 -0.10
CA VAL A 69 7.37 -0.83 -1.19
C VAL A 69 6.93 -2.23 -0.77
N VAL A 70 5.71 -2.59 -1.15
CA VAL A 70 5.14 -3.92 -0.94
C VAL A 70 4.81 -4.51 -2.30
N PHE A 71 5.41 -5.65 -2.63
CA PHE A 71 5.08 -6.47 -3.78
C PHE A 71 4.03 -7.52 -3.40
N VAL A 72 3.03 -7.68 -4.26
CA VAL A 72 1.89 -8.58 -4.05
C VAL A 72 1.98 -9.75 -5.03
N SER A 73 2.13 -10.98 -4.52
CA SER A 73 2.10 -12.22 -5.30
C SER A 73 0.71 -12.83 -5.36
#